data_AF-A0A3M1QPP8-F1
#
_entry.id   AF-A0A3M1QPP8-F1
#
_cell.length_a   1.000
_cell.length_b   1.000
_cell.length_c   1.000
_cell.angle_alpha   90.00
_cell.angle_beta   90.00
_cell.angle_gamma   90.00
#
_symmetry.space_group_name_H-M   'P 1'
#
loop_
_entity.id
_entity.type
_entity.pdbx_description
1 polymer ?
#
loop_
_entity_poly.entity_id
_entity_poly.type
_entity_poly.pdbx_seq_one_letter_code
_entity_poly.pdbx_strand_id
1 'polypeptide(L)' 'MADDLGVGDLGFLGSDIQTPEIDRLAARGVWLDRFYTEPLCTPTRAALLTGRYPFRYGLQTLIRPWSTHGLPPEERT' A
#
# COMPACT_ATOMS: atom_id res chain seq x y z
N MET A 1 3.37 6.03 -2.69
CA MET A 1 3.00 4.61 -2.57
C MET A 1 3.91 3.81 -3.48
N ALA A 2 4.67 2.86 -2.94
CA ALA A 2 5.42 1.89 -3.73
C ALA A 2 4.56 0.65 -4.01
N ASP A 3 4.97 -0.21 -4.95
CA ASP A 3 4.34 -1.50 -5.24
C ASP A 3 5.31 -2.63 -4.87
N ASP A 4 4.83 -3.63 -4.14
CA ASP A 4 5.59 -4.80 -3.67
C ASP A 4 6.93 -4.52 -2.94
N LEU A 5 7.09 -3.33 -2.35
CA LEU A 5 8.27 -3.00 -1.53
C LEU A 5 8.18 -3.68 -0.16
N GLY A 6 9.06 -4.64 0.10
CA GLY A 6 9.17 -5.31 1.39
C GLY A 6 9.85 -4.42 2.43
N VAL A 7 9.49 -4.63 3.71
CA VAL A 7 10.17 -3.96 4.83
C VAL A 7 11.67 -4.31 4.85
N GLY A 8 12.02 -5.55 4.51
CA GLY A 8 13.40 -6.02 4.42
C GLY A 8 14.20 -5.44 3.26
N ASP A 9 13.58 -4.69 2.34
CA ASP A 9 14.26 -4.09 1.19
C ASP A 9 14.87 -2.71 1.53
N LEU A 10 14.53 -2.14 2.68
CA LEU A 10 14.90 -0.78 3.08
C LEU A 10 16.29 -0.74 3.75
N GLY A 11 17.18 0.09 3.21
CA GLY A 11 18.57 0.25 3.69
C GLY A 11 18.65 0.64 5.17
N PHE A 12 17.81 1.58 5.62
CA PHE A 12 17.76 1.98 7.05
C PHE A 12 17.29 0.86 8.00
N LEU A 13 16.78 -0.26 7.48
CA LEU A 13 16.41 -1.45 8.24
C LEU A 13 17.42 -2.60 8.08
N GLY A 14 18.57 -2.35 7.43
CA GLY A 14 19.66 -3.30 7.29
C GLY A 14 19.70 -4.07 5.97
N SER A 15 18.93 -3.64 4.96
CA SER A 15 19.03 -4.19 3.60
C SER A 15 20.36 -3.83 2.93
N ASP A 16 20.86 -4.71 2.05
CA ASP A 16 21.99 -4.41 1.15
C ASP A 16 21.58 -3.49 -0.02
N ILE A 17 20.26 -3.37 -0.30
CA ILE A 17 19.73 -2.48 -1.34
C ILE A 17 19.93 -1.03 -0.91
N GLN A 18 20.58 -0.25 -1.78
CA GLN A 18 20.87 1.15 -1.52
C GLN A 18 19.61 2.01 -1.71
N THR A 19 19.00 2.47 -0.61
CA THR A 19 17.83 3.36 -0.61
C THR A 19 18.10 4.74 0.01
N PRO A 20 19.17 5.46 -0.40
CA PRO A 20 19.68 6.61 0.35
C PRO A 20 18.66 7.74 0.55
N GLU A 21 17.77 7.97 -0.42
CA GLU A 21 16.74 9.01 -0.28
C GLU A 21 15.60 8.61 0.67
N ILE A 22 15.27 7.32 0.75
CA ILE A 22 14.27 6.82 1.70
C ILE A 22 14.86 6.83 3.11
N ASP A 23 16.12 6.42 3.25
CA ASP A 23 16.83 6.42 4.53
C ASP A 23 16.93 7.85 5.09
N ARG A 24 17.21 8.83 4.23
CA ARG A 24 17.23 10.26 4.61
C ARG A 24 15.86 10.79 5.01
N LEU A 25 14.76 10.26 4.46
CA LEU A 25 13.40 10.58 4.90
C LEU A 25 13.09 9.94 6.25
N ALA A 26 13.45 8.67 6.45
CA ALA A 26 13.25 7.96 7.71
C ALA A 26 14.00 8.64 8.87
N ALA A 27 15.27 9.04 8.66
CA ALA A 27 16.10 9.67 9.69
C ALA A 27 15.63 11.08 10.13
N ARG A 28 14.84 11.77 9.29
CA ARG A 28 14.36 13.14 9.58
C ARG A 28 12.85 13.20 9.84
N GLY A 29 12.16 12.07 9.75
CA GLY A 29 10.72 11.96 9.87
C GLY A 29 10.31 11.00 10.99
N VAL A 30 9.10 10.44 10.83
CA VAL A 30 8.58 9.39 11.70
C VAL A 30 8.50 8.11 10.90
N TRP A 31 9.14 7.06 11.41
CA TRP A 31 8.98 5.70 10.90
C TRP A 31 7.78 5.04 11.57
N LEU A 32 6.94 4.37 10.77
CA LEU A 32 5.80 3.60 11.26
C LEU A 32 6.20 2.13 11.37
N ASP A 33 6.74 1.76 12.53
CA ASP A 33 7.20 0.39 12.82
C ASP A 33 6.07 -0.67 12.86
N ARG A 34 4.82 -0.20 12.95
CA ARG A 34 3.59 -1.00 12.95
C ARG A 34 2.56 -0.42 11.98
N PHE A 35 2.89 -0.45 10.70
CA PHE A 35 1.99 -0.11 9.61
C PHE A 35 1.59 -1.37 8.85
N TYR A 36 0.28 -1.57 8.63
CA TYR A 36 -0.27 -2.77 8.00
C TYR A 36 -1.03 -2.41 6.74
N THR A 37 -0.92 -3.26 5.72
CA THR A 37 -1.68 -3.20 4.47
C THR A 37 -2.45 -4.49 4.25
N GLU A 38 -3.27 -4.52 3.21
CA GLU A 38 -3.82 -5.77 2.71
C GLU A 38 -2.74 -6.54 1.92
N PRO A 39 -2.84 -7.87 1.77
CA PRO A 39 -1.80 -8.68 1.15
C PRO A 39 -1.78 -8.61 -0.39
N LEU A 40 -2.68 -7.84 -1.02
CA LEU A 40 -2.78 -7.71 -2.47
C LEU A 40 -2.98 -6.24 -2.89
N CYS A 41 -2.58 -5.92 -4.12
CA CYS A 41 -2.62 -4.56 -4.65
C CYS A 41 -4.04 -3.96 -4.67
N THR A 42 -5.04 -4.70 -5.15
CA THR A 42 -6.44 -4.24 -5.24
C THR A 42 -7.04 -3.89 -3.87
N PRO A 43 -7.07 -4.80 -2.87
CA PRO A 43 -7.62 -4.47 -1.56
C PRO A 43 -6.82 -3.35 -0.87
N THR A 44 -5.49 -3.33 -0.97
CA THR A 44 -4.67 -2.25 -0.36
C THR A 44 -5.03 -0.89 -0.94
N ARG A 45 -5.12 -0.79 -2.27
CA ARG A 45 -5.45 0.47 -2.95
C ARG A 45 -6.89 0.90 -2.66
N ALA A 46 -7.84 -0.03 -2.61
CA ALA A 46 -9.22 0.25 -2.24
C ALA A 46 -9.31 0.81 -0.82
N ALA A 47 -8.65 0.16 0.15
CA ALA A 47 -8.64 0.61 1.53
C ALA A 47 -7.96 1.99 1.69
N LEU A 48 -6.83 2.20 1.01
CA LEU A 48 -6.10 3.46 1.04
C LEU A 48 -6.93 4.64 0.50
N LEU A 49 -7.61 4.45 -0.64
CA LEU A 49 -8.37 5.52 -1.30
C LEU A 49 -9.70 5.84 -0.59
N THR A 50 -10.29 4.85 0.07
CA THR A 50 -11.64 4.98 0.67
C THR A 50 -11.64 5.09 2.19
N GLY A 51 -10.52 4.80 2.86
CA GLY A 51 -10.45 4.71 4.33
C GLY A 51 -11.33 3.60 4.91
N ARG A 52 -11.75 2.63 4.09
CA ARG A 52 -12.74 1.60 4.44
C ARG A 52 -12.25 0.22 4.05
N TYR A 53 -12.65 -0.78 4.82
CA TYR A 53 -12.26 -2.16 4.52
C TYR A 53 -12.72 -2.60 3.12
N PRO A 54 -11.89 -3.34 2.36
CA PRO A 54 -12.19 -3.68 0.96
C PRO A 54 -13.48 -4.48 0.76
N PHE A 55 -13.90 -5.24 1.78
CA PHE A 55 -15.16 -6.00 1.72
C PHE A 55 -16.40 -5.11 1.55
N ARG A 56 -16.32 -3.82 1.88
CA ARG A 56 -17.40 -2.85 1.66
C ARG A 56 -17.70 -2.64 0.16
N TYR A 57 -16.76 -2.98 -0.71
CA TYR A 57 -16.85 -2.80 -2.17
C TYR A 57 -16.74 -4.11 -2.94
N GLY A 58 -16.63 -5.26 -2.26
CA GLY A 58 -16.36 -6.54 -2.92
C GLY A 58 -14.96 -6.65 -3.50
N LEU A 59 -13.99 -5.89 -2.99
CA LEU A 59 -12.62 -5.81 -3.50
C LEU A 59 -11.61 -6.56 -2.62
N GLN A 60 -12.00 -7.69 -2.03
CA GLN A 60 -11.13 -8.52 -1.17
C GLN A 60 -10.02 -9.24 -1.94
N THR A 61 -10.15 -9.35 -3.26
CA THR A 61 -9.21 -10.04 -4.14
C THR A 61 -8.79 -9.14 -5.29
N LEU A 62 -7.91 -9.66 -6.15
CA LEU A 62 -7.40 -8.98 -7.32
C LEU A 62 -8.51 -8.71 -8.34
N ILE A 63 -8.67 -7.44 -8.75
CA ILE A 63 -9.39 -7.10 -9.98
C ILE A 63 -8.45 -7.26 -11.17
N ARG A 64 -8.96 -7.85 -12.25
CA ARG A 64 -8.23 -8.03 -13.50
C ARG A 64 -8.55 -6.87 -14.46
N PRO A 65 -7.72 -6.65 -15.49
CA PRO A 65 -8.02 -5.63 -16.50
C PRO A 65 -9.37 -5.79 -17.20
N TRP A 66 -9.91 -7.01 -17.24
CA TRP A 66 -11.22 -7.34 -17.82
C TRP A 66 -12.36 -7.40 -16.78
N SER A 67 -12.11 -7.02 -15.52
CA SER A 67 -13.16 -6.95 -14.51
C SER A 67 -14.15 -5.82 -14.84
N THR A 68 -15.44 -6.09 -14.69
CA THR A 68 -16.53 -5.13 -14.92
C THR A 68 -16.95 -4.37 -13.65
N HIS A 69 -16.22 -4.55 -12.56
CA HIS A 69 -16.48 -3.93 -11.26
C HIS A 69 -15.20 -3.32 -10.68
N GLY A 70 -15.37 -2.41 -9.74
CA GLY A 70 -14.30 -1.66 -9.09
C GLY A 70 -14.88 -0.78 -7.98
N LEU A 71 -14.13 0.25 -7.59
CA LEU A 71 -14.70 1.30 -6.75
C LEU A 71 -15.83 2.03 -7.51
N PRO A 72 -16.93 2.39 -6.84
CA PRO A 72 -17.96 3.23 -7.44
C PRO A 72 -17.37 4.58 -7.90
N PRO A 73 -17.66 5.06 -9.12
CA PRO A 73 -17.20 6.37 -9.58
C PRO A 73 -17.66 7.53 -8.69
N GLU A 74 -18.76 7.35 -7.97
CA GLU A 74 -19.38 8.32 -7.07
C GLU A 74 -18.82 8.24 -5.64
N GLU A 75 -17.89 7.32 -5.36
CA GLU A 75 -17.27 7.18 -4.04
C GLU A 75 -16.59 8.47 -3.60
N ARG A 76 -16.85 8.90 -2.36
CA ARG A 76 -16.30 10.12 -1.75
C ARG A 76 -15.84 9.85 -0.33
N THR A 77 -14.67 10.37 0.03
CA THR A 77 -14.08 10.33 1.37
C THR A 77 -14.04 11.70 2.04
#